data_AF-A0A820IN92-F1
#
_entry.id   AF-A0A820IN92-F1
#
_cell.length_a   1.000
_cell.length_b   1.000
_cell.length_c   1.000
_cell.angle_alpha   90.00
_cell.angle_beta   90.00
_cell.angle_gamma   90.00
#
_symmetry.space_group_name_H-M   'P 1'
#
loop_
_entity.id
_entity.type
_entity.pdbx_description
1 polymer ?
#
loop_
_entity_poly.entity_id
_entity_poly.type
_entity_poly.pdbx_seq_one_letter_code
_entity_poly.pdbx_strand_id
1 'polypeptide(L)'
;YVAIGQKRSTVAQLVKRLTDADAMKYSVIVAATASDAAPLQYLAPYSGCAMGEHFRDTGRHALIIYDDLSKQAVAYRQMSLLLRRPPGREAYPGDVFYLHSRLLERAAKMNDSHGGGSLTALPIIETQA
;
A
#
# COMPACT_ATOMS: atom_id res chain seq x y z
N TYR A 1 4.78 6.32 2.86
CA TYR A 1 4.81 6.01 1.42
C TYR A 1 5.04 4.52 1.24
N VAL A 2 4.16 3.82 0.53
CA VAL A 2 4.29 2.38 0.26
C VAL A 2 4.67 2.19 -1.20
N ALA A 3 5.92 1.81 -1.46
CA ALA A 3 6.42 1.48 -2.79
C ALA A 3 6.26 -0.01 -3.06
N ILE A 4 5.46 -0.35 -4.07
CA ILE A 4 5.02 -1.72 -4.41
C ILE A 4 5.47 -2.04 -5.83
N GLY A 5 6.36 -3.01 -5.99
CA GLY A 5 6.91 -3.40 -7.29
C GLY A 5 7.72 -2.29 -7.97
N GLN A 6 8.13 -1.25 -7.24
CA GLN A 6 8.93 -0.14 -7.78
C GLN A 6 10.39 -0.55 -7.97
N LYS A 7 11.09 0.10 -8.92
CA LYS A 7 12.54 -0.08 -9.06
C LYS A 7 13.25 0.49 -7.83
N ARG A 8 14.29 -0.20 -7.35
CA ARG A 8 15.08 0.24 -6.19
C ARG A 8 15.66 1.65 -6.38
N SER A 9 16.07 2.00 -7.61
CA SER A 9 16.56 3.34 -7.95
C SER A 9 15.49 4.43 -7.81
N THR A 10 14.24 4.15 -8.19
CA THR A 10 13.11 5.07 -8.02
C THR A 10 12.85 5.34 -6.53
N VAL A 11 12.87 4.30 -5.70
CA VAL A 11 12.72 4.45 -4.24
C VAL A 11 13.87 5.26 -3.65
N ALA A 12 15.12 5.00 -4.06
CA ALA A 12 16.27 5.76 -3.60
C ALA A 12 16.19 7.25 -3.98
N GLN A 13 15.71 7.56 -5.19
CA GLN A 13 15.47 8.95 -5.61
C GLN A 13 14.36 9.61 -4.79
N LEU A 14 13.29 8.88 -4.44
CA LEU A 14 12.25 9.38 -3.55
C LEU A 14 12.79 9.68 -2.15
N VAL A 15 13.55 8.75 -1.56
CA VAL A 15 14.22 8.96 -0.25
C VAL A 15 15.06 10.23 -0.31
N LYS A 16 15.89 10.37 -1.34
CA LYS A 16 16.73 11.58 -1.52
C LYS A 16 15.88 12.85 -1.58
N ARG A 17 14.81 12.88 -2.39
CA ARG A 17 13.91 14.05 -2.50
C ARG A 17 13.26 14.40 -1.17
N LEU A 18 12.80 13.40 -0.42
CA LEU A 18 12.21 13.61 0.90
C LEU A 18 13.25 14.09 1.92
N THR A 19 14.50 13.62 1.84
CA THR A 19 15.59 14.12 2.69
C THR A 19 15.95 15.55 2.34
N ASP A 20 16.13 15.87 1.06
CA ASP A 20 16.46 17.21 0.56
C ASP A 20 15.37 18.24 0.93
N ALA A 21 14.10 17.80 1.03
CA ALA A 21 12.95 18.61 1.44
C ALA A 21 12.67 18.57 2.96
N ASP A 22 13.54 17.97 3.77
CA ASP A 22 13.37 17.78 5.22
C ASP A 22 12.03 17.11 5.62
N ALA A 23 11.54 16.24 4.74
CA ALA A 23 10.28 15.52 4.87
C ALA A 23 10.44 14.12 5.49
N MET A 24 11.66 13.56 5.47
CA MET A 24 11.93 12.24 6.07
C MET A 24 11.69 12.19 7.57
N LYS A 25 11.79 13.33 8.30
CA LYS A 25 11.57 13.40 9.75
C LYS A 25 10.15 13.02 10.19
N TYR A 26 9.18 13.11 9.27
CA TYR A 26 7.77 12.76 9.50
C TYR A 26 7.25 11.72 8.50
N SER A 27 8.14 11.07 7.75
CA SER A 27 7.77 10.11 6.70
C SER A 27 8.36 8.73 6.98
N VAL A 28 7.56 7.70 6.76
CA VAL A 28 8.01 6.30 6.74
C VAL A 28 7.86 5.76 5.32
N ILE A 29 8.90 5.06 4.83
CA ILE A 29 8.87 4.39 3.54
C ILE A 29 8.83 2.88 3.77
N VAL A 30 7.76 2.25 3.30
CA VAL A 30 7.64 0.79 3.20
C VAL A 30 7.96 0.42 1.76
N ALA A 31 9.00 -0.37 1.53
CA ALA A 31 9.45 -0.72 0.19
C ALA A 31 9.42 -2.24 -0.02
N ALA A 32 8.58 -2.68 -0.95
CA ALA A 32 8.67 -4.00 -1.58
C ALA A 32 8.92 -3.76 -3.07
N THR A 33 10.19 -3.82 -3.46
CA THR A 33 10.68 -3.49 -4.80
C THR A 33 10.37 -4.58 -5.83
N ALA A 34 10.56 -4.28 -7.12
CA ALA A 34 10.35 -5.22 -8.21
C ALA A 34 11.19 -6.52 -8.11
N SER A 35 12.33 -6.47 -7.41
CA SER A 35 13.19 -7.64 -7.17
C SER A 35 12.72 -8.51 -5.99
N ASP A 36 11.82 -8.01 -5.16
CA ASP A 36 11.31 -8.72 -4.00
C ASP A 36 10.21 -9.71 -4.39
N ALA A 37 10.07 -10.79 -3.62
CA ALA A 37 9.09 -11.82 -3.90
C ALA A 37 7.64 -11.29 -3.87
N ALA A 38 6.76 -11.88 -4.69
CA ALA A 38 5.35 -11.49 -4.78
C ALA A 38 4.62 -11.38 -3.42
N PRO A 39 4.86 -12.26 -2.42
CA PRO A 39 4.26 -12.10 -1.09
C PRO A 39 4.61 -10.79 -0.39
N LEU A 40 5.84 -10.27 -0.56
CA LEU A 40 6.24 -8.99 0.03
C LEU A 40 5.53 -7.82 -0.64
N GLN A 41 5.40 -7.86 -1.97
CA GLN A 41 4.66 -6.85 -2.73
C GLN A 41 3.16 -6.87 -2.37
N TYR A 42 2.58 -8.06 -2.20
CA TYR A 42 1.20 -8.25 -1.74
C TYR A 42 0.98 -7.68 -0.32
N LEU A 43 1.92 -7.91 0.62
CA LEU A 43 1.79 -7.50 2.01
C LEU A 43 2.14 -6.03 2.28
N ALA A 44 3.00 -5.41 1.46
CA ALA A 44 3.49 -4.04 1.71
C ALA A 44 2.37 -3.01 2.00
N PRO A 45 1.24 -2.99 1.27
CA PRO A 45 0.14 -2.07 1.59
C PRO A 45 -0.50 -2.33 2.95
N TYR A 46 -0.64 -3.59 3.35
CA TYR A 46 -1.17 -3.96 4.67
C TYR A 46 -0.25 -3.51 5.79
N SER A 47 1.06 -3.71 5.63
CA SER A 47 2.07 -3.27 6.60
C SER A 47 2.10 -1.75 6.74
N GLY A 48 2.08 -1.02 5.63
CA GLY A 48 1.99 0.44 5.65
C GLY A 48 0.70 0.95 6.30
N CYS A 49 -0.43 0.30 6.01
CA CYS A 49 -1.72 0.63 6.60
C CYS A 49 -1.69 0.42 8.12
N ALA A 50 -1.18 -0.71 8.61
CA ALA A 50 -1.06 -0.99 10.04
C ALA A 50 -0.18 0.04 10.78
N MET A 51 0.92 0.49 10.16
CA MET A 51 1.73 1.60 10.70
C MET A 51 0.94 2.91 10.77
N GLY A 52 0.13 3.21 9.74
CA GLY A 52 -0.74 4.39 9.71
C GLY A 52 -1.85 4.34 10.75
N GLU A 53 -2.44 3.16 10.98
CA GLU A 53 -3.48 2.93 11.98
C GLU A 53 -2.97 3.21 13.39
N HIS A 54 -1.73 2.85 13.71
CA HIS A 54 -1.15 3.20 15.01
C HIS A 54 -1.21 4.72 15.28
N PHE A 55 -0.94 5.57 14.28
CA PHE A 55 -1.06 7.01 14.42
C PHE A 55 -2.54 7.46 14.51
N ARG A 56 -3.42 6.91 13.67
CA ARG A 56 -4.87 7.18 13.73
C ARG A 56 -5.45 6.86 15.11
N ASP A 57 -5.14 5.69 15.65
CA ASP A 57 -5.74 5.16 16.88
C ASP A 57 -5.14 5.78 18.14
N THR A 58 -4.01 6.49 18.00
CA THR A 58 -3.42 7.34 19.06
C THR A 58 -3.84 8.81 18.94
N GLY A 59 -4.91 9.10 18.19
CA GLY A 59 -5.49 10.44 18.05
C GLY A 59 -4.74 11.37 17.08
N ARG A 60 -3.79 10.85 16.30
CA ARG A 60 -3.00 11.63 15.34
C ARG A 60 -3.58 11.52 13.93
N HIS A 61 -3.12 12.41 13.06
CA HIS A 61 -3.45 12.39 11.64
C HIS A 61 -2.29 11.84 10.83
N ALA A 62 -2.58 10.88 9.96
CA ALA A 62 -1.60 10.24 9.09
C ALA A 62 -2.08 10.23 7.63
N LEU A 63 -1.10 10.23 6.72
CA LEU A 63 -1.29 10.11 5.28
C LEU A 63 -0.59 8.84 4.80
N ILE A 64 -1.29 8.02 4.02
CA ILE A 64 -0.73 6.85 3.36
C ILE A 64 -0.89 6.96 1.84
N ILE A 65 0.20 6.68 1.13
CA ILE A 65 0.25 6.65 -0.34
C ILE A 65 0.62 5.22 -0.74
N TYR A 66 -0.15 4.63 -1.66
CA TYR A 66 0.13 3.30 -2.22
C TYR A 66 0.57 3.44 -3.68
N ASP A 67 1.83 3.10 -3.98
CA ASP A 67 2.47 3.29 -5.28
C ASP A 67 3.07 1.96 -5.82
N ASP A 68 2.30 1.10 -6.48
CA ASP A 68 0.87 1.26 -6.80
C ASP A 68 0.07 -0.03 -6.56
N LEU A 69 -1.26 0.12 -6.49
CA LEU A 69 -2.16 -1.01 -6.23
C LEU A 69 -2.35 -1.90 -7.47
N SER A 70 -2.05 -1.41 -8.67
CA SER A 70 -2.01 -2.25 -9.88
C SER A 70 -0.95 -3.35 -9.74
N LYS A 71 0.25 -2.99 -9.28
CA LYS A 71 1.34 -3.95 -9.01
C LYS A 71 1.03 -4.88 -7.83
N GLN A 72 0.32 -4.40 -6.80
CA GLN A 72 -0.17 -5.28 -5.73
C GLN A 72 -1.13 -6.36 -6.27
N ALA A 73 -2.08 -5.98 -7.13
CA ALA A 73 -3.03 -6.90 -7.73
C ALA A 73 -2.32 -7.96 -8.59
N VAL A 74 -1.31 -7.55 -9.37
CA VAL A 74 -0.48 -8.49 -10.15
C VAL A 74 0.26 -9.48 -9.26
N ALA A 75 0.84 -9.02 -8.14
CA ALA A 75 1.49 -9.90 -7.17
C ALA A 75 0.49 -10.90 -6.55
N TYR A 76 -0.72 -10.45 -6.20
CA TYR A 76 -1.77 -11.32 -5.67
C TYR A 76 -2.25 -12.35 -6.70
N ARG A 77 -2.36 -11.94 -7.97
CA ARG A 77 -2.66 -12.83 -9.09
C ARG A 77 -1.60 -13.93 -9.22
N GLN A 78 -0.32 -13.56 -9.24
CA GLN A 78 0.79 -14.52 -9.34
C GLN A 78 0.72 -15.56 -8.20
N MET A 79 0.54 -15.10 -6.95
CA MET A 79 0.41 -15.99 -5.80
C MET A 79 -0.79 -16.94 -5.96
N SER A 80 -1.95 -16.40 -6.36
CA SER A 80 -3.18 -17.18 -6.51
C SER A 80 -3.06 -18.27 -7.57
N LEU A 81 -2.43 -17.95 -8.71
CA LEU A 81 -2.20 -18.91 -9.80
C LEU A 81 -1.23 -20.03 -9.37
N LEU A 82 -0.15 -19.70 -8.64
CA LEU A 82 0.78 -20.70 -8.10
C LEU A 82 0.10 -21.65 -7.11
N LEU A 83 -0.85 -21.14 -6.34
CA LEU A 83 -1.68 -21.92 -5.42
C LEU A 83 -2.85 -22.64 -6.12
N ARG A 84 -2.93 -22.61 -7.45
CA ARG A 84 -3.99 -23.22 -8.27
C ARG A 84 -5.39 -22.76 -7.88
N ARG A 85 -5.54 -21.51 -7.42
CA ARG A 85 -6.86 -20.91 -7.21
C ARG A 85 -7.53 -20.66 -8.57
N PRO A 86 -8.83 -20.94 -8.72
CA PRO A 86 -9.55 -20.67 -9.97
C PRO A 86 -9.46 -19.19 -10.38
N PRO A 87 -8.99 -18.87 -11.60
CA PRO A 87 -8.94 -17.50 -12.10
C PRO A 87 -10.29 -17.06 -12.69
N GLY A 88 -10.57 -15.77 -12.63
CA GLY A 88 -11.67 -15.09 -13.30
C GLY A 88 -11.20 -14.19 -14.44
N ARG A 89 -11.82 -13.01 -14.58
CA ARG A 89 -11.48 -12.00 -15.59
C ARG A 89 -10.00 -11.60 -15.48
N GLU A 90 -9.31 -11.51 -16.63
CA GLU A 90 -7.90 -11.11 -16.73
C GLU A 90 -6.94 -11.94 -15.85
N ALA A 91 -7.35 -13.19 -15.60
CA ALA A 91 -6.68 -14.18 -14.75
C ALA A 91 -6.55 -13.79 -13.27
N TYR A 92 -7.26 -12.75 -12.80
CA TYR A 92 -7.30 -12.40 -11.38
C TYR A 92 -8.14 -13.40 -10.57
N PRO A 93 -7.82 -13.64 -9.27
CA PRO A 93 -8.68 -14.41 -8.40
C PRO A 93 -10.00 -13.69 -8.12
N GLY A 94 -11.06 -14.44 -7.79
CA GLY A 94 -12.42 -13.90 -7.59
C GLY A 94 -12.52 -12.86 -6.46
N ASP A 95 -11.57 -12.83 -5.53
CA ASP A 95 -11.52 -11.92 -4.39
C ASP A 95 -10.53 -10.75 -4.58
N VAL A 96 -10.12 -10.44 -5.82
CA VAL A 96 -9.27 -9.27 -6.12
C VAL A 96 -9.92 -7.94 -5.72
N PHE A 97 -11.26 -7.84 -5.74
CA PHE A 97 -11.97 -6.68 -5.19
C PHE A 97 -11.85 -6.62 -3.66
N TYR A 98 -11.95 -7.78 -2.99
CA TYR A 98 -11.82 -7.87 -1.54
C TYR A 98 -10.43 -7.48 -1.05
N LEU A 99 -9.39 -7.75 -1.85
CA LEU A 99 -8.01 -7.33 -1.59
C LEU A 99 -7.92 -5.81 -1.36
N HIS A 100 -8.48 -4.98 -2.24
CA HIS A 100 -8.36 -3.53 -2.14
C HIS A 100 -9.42 -2.89 -1.24
N SER A 101 -10.67 -3.40 -1.25
CA SER A 101 -11.74 -2.86 -0.41
C SER A 101 -11.38 -2.93 1.08
N ARG A 102 -10.99 -4.12 1.58
CA ARG A 102 -10.61 -4.27 3.01
C ARG A 102 -9.35 -3.48 3.39
N LEU A 103 -8.50 -3.14 2.42
CA LEU A 103 -7.33 -2.31 2.64
C LEU A 103 -7.73 -0.84 2.78
N LEU A 104 -8.53 -0.34 1.84
CA LEU A 104 -8.87 1.08 1.75
C LEU A 104 -9.92 1.50 2.78
N GLU A 105 -10.87 0.62 3.13
CA GLU A 105 -11.87 0.89 4.17
C GLU A 105 -11.26 1.06 5.58
N ARG A 106 -9.99 0.66 5.77
CA ARG A 106 -9.25 0.94 7.01
C ARG A 106 -8.80 2.40 7.10
N ALA A 107 -8.75 3.14 6.01
CA ALA A 107 -8.40 4.56 6.03
C ALA A 107 -9.64 5.40 6.36
N ALA A 108 -9.75 5.83 7.61
CA ALA A 108 -10.94 6.54 8.11
C ALA A 108 -10.58 7.63 9.13
N LYS A 109 -11.56 8.51 9.39
CA LYS A 109 -11.57 9.47 10.51
C LYS A 109 -12.31 8.85 11.68
N MET A 110 -11.64 8.74 12.82
CA MET A 110 -12.25 8.27 14.06
C MET A 110 -13.12 9.38 14.66
N ASN A 111 -14.17 8.97 15.36
CA ASN A 111 -15.00 9.90 16.13
C ASN A 111 -14.28 10.33 17.43
N ASP A 112 -14.86 11.28 18.14
CA ASP A 112 -14.25 11.85 19.35
C ASP A 112 -14.08 10.82 20.47
N SER A 113 -14.99 9.85 20.58
CA SER A 113 -14.90 8.77 21.59
C SER A 113 -13.73 7.81 21.34
N HIS A 114 -13.16 7.81 20.12
CA HIS A 114 -11.98 7.03 19.73
C HIS A 114 -10.77 7.93 19.44
N GLY A 115 -10.71 9.11 20.05
CA GLY A 115 -9.54 10.01 20.00
C GLY A 115 -9.44 10.88 18.76
N GLY A 116 -10.38 10.81 17.82
CA GLY A 116 -10.49 11.77 16.71
C GLY A 116 -9.37 11.72 15.66
N GLY A 117 -8.47 10.73 15.69
CA GLY A 117 -7.39 10.61 14.70
C GLY A 117 -7.90 10.25 13.30
N SER A 118 -7.03 10.35 12.29
CA SER A 118 -7.41 10.02 10.91
C SER A 118 -6.29 9.36 10.12
N LEU A 119 -6.67 8.49 9.19
CA LEU A 119 -5.79 7.94 8.17
C LEU A 119 -6.35 8.30 6.79
N THR A 120 -5.68 9.17 6.06
CA THR A 120 -6.05 9.54 4.68
C THR A 120 -5.29 8.65 3.69
N ALA A 121 -6.01 7.98 2.78
CA ALA A 121 -5.40 7.13 1.76
C ALA A 121 -5.38 7.80 0.38
N LEU A 122 -4.22 7.75 -0.29
CA LEU A 122 -4.03 8.14 -1.69
C LEU A 122 -3.56 6.92 -2.50
N PRO A 123 -4.49 6.11 -3.03
CA PRO A 123 -4.14 4.98 -3.87
C PRO A 123 -3.79 5.41 -5.30
N ILE A 124 -2.68 4.89 -5.83
CA ILE A 124 -2.32 5.03 -7.24
C ILE A 124 -2.73 3.76 -7.98
N ILE A 125 -3.31 3.94 -9.18
CA ILE A 125 -3.66 2.89 -10.13
C ILE A 125 -3.04 3.26 -11.47
N GLU A 126 -2.20 2.39 -12.00
CA GLU A 126 -1.66 2.50 -13.35
C GLU A 126 -2.66 1.92 -14.35
N THR A 127 -3.10 2.73 -15.31
CA THR A 127 -3.99 2.32 -16.42
C THR A 127 -3.19 1.96 -17.66
N GLN A 128 -3.58 0.90 -18.37
CA GLN A 128 -3.03 0.54 -19.68
C GLN A 128 -4.00 0.95 -20.79
N ALA A 129 -3.48 1.44 -21.91
CA ALA A 129 -4.22 1.76 -23.13
C ALA A 129 -4.00 0.69 -24.19
#